data_AF-F0JGC8-F1
#
_entry.id   AF-F0JGC8-F1
#
_cell.length_a   1.000
_cell.length_b   1.000
_cell.length_c   1.000
_cell.angle_alpha   90.00
_cell.angle_beta   90.00
_cell.angle_gamma   90.00
#
_symmetry.space_group_name_H-M   'P 1'
#
loop_
_entity.id
_entity.type
_entity.pdbx_description
1 polymer ?
#
loop_
_entity_poly.entity_id
_entity_poly.type
_entity_poly.pdbx_seq_one_letter_code
_entity_poly.pdbx_strand_id
1 'polypeptide(L)'
;MSFGSMYVGATGVIAHSQGMSVLANNLANVNTIGYKRSDILFGDLISQQVATGGALYDNGDVRINQMGMGVAVSAIRGIFTEGALSETTEATDLAISGQGFFGVNDPSGTIRGASHYTRAGDFRFDNEAYLVNSEGYRLQGFAYDRETGEWATAVSDVQLPYEDVDVDGQTARVVRSQPFATTSVEVVTRLDHSAASQISNEDNPFFAMLEAYTANQSNAASPFGDGLPQYSTAIDVYDEDGNSYEMNIYFDPVETTNLSNAVPGYSYWEYLIAMPEDSDASAAFGTSAAGLAGLGVLTFNAQGALIDQSAFTLDPAGTSAAGGTSLSSWVPATFSDDGLPQFNYLFGSNGAATGGVSTIAYDFGINSDTASWTTGGASNAAAVGTNVNALPGLDATNRDARVTTSYDLPSATLYNIQDGYTWGYLNYVSVDEEGILSGHFTNGQTEELYQVAVYKFNSPWGLRRDGGTNFVATEASGTAMVGTAGDRGRGIINQNSLEESNVDMSTEFSNMILTQRGYQANTKVITTADSMLNTLISIKR
;
A
#
# COMPACT_ATOMS: atom_id res chain seq x y z
N MET A 1 68.85 14.15 25.34
CA MET A 1 68.46 14.29 23.91
C MET A 1 68.00 12.98 23.27
N SER A 2 68.52 11.79 23.63
CA SER A 2 68.18 10.54 22.91
C SER A 2 66.80 9.91 23.24
N PHE A 3 66.32 9.99 24.49
CA PHE A 3 65.03 9.38 24.85
C PHE A 3 63.81 10.07 24.21
N GLY A 4 63.87 11.39 24.01
CA GLY A 4 62.79 12.16 23.39
C GLY A 4 62.58 11.81 21.92
N SER A 5 63.67 11.62 21.15
CA SER A 5 63.57 11.21 19.74
C SER A 5 63.08 9.77 19.57
N MET A 6 63.44 8.86 20.49
CA MET A 6 62.90 7.50 20.51
C MET A 6 61.40 7.49 20.84
N TYR A 7 60.96 8.31 21.80
CA TYR A 7 59.55 8.45 22.16
C TYR A 7 58.71 9.02 21.00
N VAL A 8 59.18 10.09 20.35
CA VAL A 8 58.52 10.66 19.16
C VAL A 8 58.46 9.62 18.02
N GLY A 9 59.55 8.89 17.78
CA GLY A 9 59.56 7.79 16.81
C GLY A 9 58.56 6.67 17.15
N ALA A 10 58.49 6.27 18.41
CA ALA A 10 57.59 5.22 18.88
C ALA A 10 56.10 5.61 18.76
N THR A 11 55.74 6.85 19.14
CA THR A 11 54.37 7.36 18.98
C THR A 11 53.94 7.39 17.50
N GLY A 12 54.85 7.78 16.60
CA GLY A 12 54.60 7.73 15.15
C GLY A 12 54.45 6.31 14.59
N VAL A 13 55.20 5.33 15.10
CA VAL A 13 55.05 3.91 14.73
C VAL A 13 53.67 3.40 15.15
N ILE A 14 53.23 3.69 16.36
CA ILE A 14 51.93 3.26 16.89
C ILE A 14 50.79 3.92 16.10
N ALA A 15 50.86 5.23 15.86
CA ALA A 15 49.84 5.97 15.12
C ALA A 15 49.70 5.46 13.68
N HIS A 16 50.82 5.23 12.97
CA HIS A 16 50.75 4.64 11.63
C HIS A 16 50.31 3.18 11.62
N SER A 17 50.61 2.39 12.67
CA SER A 17 50.10 1.03 12.80
C SER A 17 48.56 1.02 12.89
N GLN A 18 47.99 1.92 13.70
CA GLN A 18 46.53 2.07 13.80
C GLN A 18 45.91 2.57 12.49
N GLY A 19 46.56 3.54 11.82
CA GLY A 19 46.15 4.00 10.49
C GLY A 19 46.14 2.88 9.46
N MET A 20 47.18 2.05 9.44
CA MET A 20 47.25 0.90 8.55
C MET A 20 46.12 -0.11 8.81
N SER A 21 45.76 -0.35 10.08
CA SER A 21 44.61 -1.20 10.42
C SER A 21 43.29 -0.62 9.89
N VAL A 22 43.07 0.70 9.99
CA VAL A 22 41.84 1.33 9.48
C VAL A 22 41.77 1.23 7.94
N LEU A 23 42.86 1.54 7.23
CA LEU A 23 42.93 1.43 5.77
C LEU A 23 42.76 -0.02 5.30
N ALA A 24 43.37 -0.98 6.01
CA ALA A 24 43.21 -2.40 5.71
C ALA A 24 41.76 -2.86 5.89
N ASN A 25 41.07 -2.38 6.94
CA ASN A 25 39.65 -2.66 7.14
C ASN A 25 38.78 -2.04 6.03
N ASN A 26 39.06 -0.80 5.60
CA ASN A 26 38.33 -0.19 4.49
C ASN A 26 38.49 -1.01 3.20
N LEU A 27 39.73 -1.40 2.87
CA LEU A 27 40.01 -2.19 1.67
C LEU A 27 39.35 -3.58 1.73
N ALA A 28 39.32 -4.21 2.90
CA ALA A 28 38.68 -5.51 3.07
C ALA A 28 37.15 -5.45 2.87
N ASN A 29 36.52 -4.33 3.20
CA ASN A 29 35.07 -4.12 3.11
C ASN A 29 34.65 -3.30 1.88
N VAL A 30 35.45 -3.32 0.81
CA VAL A 30 35.12 -2.62 -0.44
C VAL A 30 33.91 -3.23 -1.16
N ASN A 31 33.71 -4.54 -1.04
CA ASN A 31 32.56 -5.23 -1.66
C ASN A 31 31.39 -5.42 -0.69
N THR A 32 31.47 -4.85 0.51
CA THR A 32 30.41 -4.98 1.52
C THR A 32 29.34 -3.92 1.26
N ILE A 33 28.12 -4.38 1.01
CA ILE A 33 26.94 -3.53 0.80
C ILE A 33 26.72 -2.64 2.03
N GLY A 34 26.42 -1.36 1.82
CA GLY A 34 26.15 -0.39 2.88
C GLY A 34 27.38 -0.01 3.73
N TYR A 35 28.58 -0.49 3.41
CA TYR A 35 29.77 -0.16 4.20
C TYR A 35 30.18 1.30 4.03
N LYS A 36 30.32 1.99 5.16
CA LYS A 36 30.89 3.34 5.22
C LYS A 36 32.36 3.25 5.57
N ARG A 37 33.24 3.93 4.84
CA ARG A 37 34.68 3.96 5.14
C ARG A 37 34.94 4.70 6.44
N SER A 38 36.06 4.39 7.08
CA SER A 38 36.52 5.11 8.27
C SER A 38 37.79 5.87 7.96
N ASP A 39 37.83 7.15 8.35
CA ASP A 39 39.00 8.00 8.22
C ASP A 39 39.69 8.14 9.58
N ILE A 40 41.03 8.21 9.56
CA ILE A 40 41.86 8.44 10.74
C ILE A 40 42.33 9.89 10.80
N LEU A 41 42.19 10.53 11.96
CA LEU A 41 42.71 11.86 12.22
C LEU A 41 43.90 11.78 13.18
N PHE A 42 45.03 12.31 12.76
CA PHE A 42 46.22 12.45 13.60
C PHE A 42 46.20 13.79 14.34
N GLY A 43 46.60 13.79 15.60
CA GLY A 43 46.81 14.98 16.42
C GLY A 43 48.22 14.99 16.98
N ASP A 44 48.84 16.16 17.07
CA ASP A 44 50.12 16.31 17.74
C ASP A 44 49.98 16.18 19.27
N LEU A 45 51.02 15.67 19.92
CA LEU A 45 51.10 15.66 21.37
C LEU A 45 51.66 17.00 21.86
N ILE A 46 51.13 17.50 22.99
CA ILE A 46 51.49 18.81 23.60
C ILE A 46 53.00 19.04 23.55
N SER A 47 53.45 20.22 23.13
CA SER A 47 54.88 20.55 23.08
C SER A 47 55.46 20.77 24.47
N GLN A 48 56.66 20.25 24.74
CA GLN A 48 57.40 20.54 25.96
C GLN A 48 58.21 21.83 25.75
N GLN A 49 57.93 22.85 26.55
CA GLN A 49 58.75 24.07 26.59
C GLN A 49 60.07 23.75 27.31
N VAL A 50 61.20 23.91 26.61
CA VAL A 50 62.51 23.45 27.09
C VAL A 50 63.17 24.46 28.07
N ALA A 51 62.55 25.61 28.35
CA ALA A 51 63.07 26.60 29.29
C ALA A 51 62.18 26.75 30.54
N THR A 52 62.73 26.38 31.70
CA THR A 52 62.26 26.85 33.01
C THR A 52 63.01 28.13 33.34
N GLY A 53 62.31 29.26 33.36
CA GLY A 53 62.89 30.59 33.62
C GLY A 53 62.52 31.56 32.50
N GLY A 54 62.02 32.73 32.89
CA GLY A 54 61.41 33.72 32.00
C GLY A 54 62.26 34.11 30.80
N ALA A 55 61.60 34.74 29.83
CA ALA A 55 62.20 35.33 28.64
C ALA A 55 63.57 35.94 28.97
N LEU A 56 64.64 35.27 28.56
CA LEU A 56 65.97 35.86 28.57
C LEU A 56 65.98 36.85 27.42
N TYR A 57 65.78 38.13 27.76
CA TYR A 57 66.08 39.24 26.87
C TYR A 57 67.60 39.30 26.70
N ASP A 58 68.11 38.64 25.67
CA ASP A 58 69.41 38.95 25.11
C ASP A 58 69.19 39.34 23.65
N ASN A 59 69.36 40.63 23.38
CA ASN A 59 69.43 41.22 22.04
C ASN A 59 68.22 41.02 21.09
N GLY A 60 66.98 41.14 21.58
CA GLY A 60 65.81 41.43 20.74
C GLY A 60 65.21 40.29 19.91
N ASP A 61 65.79 39.08 19.94
CA ASP A 61 65.23 37.91 19.25
C ASP A 61 64.41 37.01 20.19
N VAL A 62 63.12 36.82 19.89
CA VAL A 62 62.25 35.89 20.61
C VAL A 62 62.58 34.45 20.18
N ARG A 63 63.27 33.70 21.03
CA ARG A 63 63.56 32.28 20.78
C ARG A 63 62.44 31.41 21.35
N ILE A 64 61.51 30.97 20.49
CA ILE A 64 60.47 29.99 20.86
C ILE A 64 61.12 28.60 20.89
N ASN A 65 61.48 28.13 22.08
CA ASN A 65 62.03 26.78 22.30
C ASN A 65 60.91 25.81 22.67
N GLN A 66 60.10 25.40 21.70
CA GLN A 66 59.07 24.37 21.85
C GLN A 66 59.47 23.12 21.08
N MET A 67 59.47 21.97 21.75
CA MET A 67 59.72 20.66 21.14
C MET A 67 58.43 19.86 21.13
N GLY A 68 57.98 19.40 19.97
CA GLY A 68 56.79 18.53 19.86
C GLY A 68 57.06 17.15 20.47
N MET A 69 56.07 16.59 21.18
CA MET A 69 56.18 15.29 21.85
C MET A 69 55.75 14.10 20.98
N GLY A 70 55.46 14.32 19.70
CA GLY A 70 55.09 13.28 18.74
C GLY A 70 53.66 13.41 18.26
N VAL A 71 53.07 12.28 17.84
CA VAL A 71 51.74 12.21 17.22
C VAL A 71 50.92 11.10 17.86
N ALA A 72 49.62 11.31 18.00
CA ALA A 72 48.66 10.29 18.41
C ALA A 72 47.46 10.27 17.46
N VAL A 73 46.69 9.19 17.53
CA VAL A 73 45.39 9.13 16.85
C VAL A 73 44.39 9.91 17.68
N SER A 74 43.86 10.98 17.09
CA SER A 74 42.88 11.86 17.71
C SER A 74 41.49 11.23 17.66
N ALA A 75 41.08 10.75 16.49
CA ALA A 75 39.80 10.08 16.30
C ALA A 75 39.81 9.18 15.06
N ILE A 76 38.97 8.15 15.08
CA ILE A 76 38.59 7.37 13.90
C ILE A 76 37.10 7.65 13.69
N ARG A 77 36.74 8.17 12.51
CA ARG A 77 35.35 8.58 12.23
C ARG A 77 34.84 7.96 10.92
N GLY A 78 33.58 7.53 10.90
CA GLY A 78 32.96 6.95 9.70
C GLY A 78 32.48 8.02 8.73
N ILE A 79 32.85 7.94 7.46
CA ILE A 79 32.44 8.87 6.41
C ILE A 79 31.11 8.39 5.84
N PHE A 80 30.03 9.14 6.07
CA PHE A 80 28.66 8.78 5.66
C PHE A 80 28.24 9.37 4.31
N THR A 81 29.18 9.51 3.36
CA THR A 81 28.82 9.83 1.98
C THR A 81 28.18 8.62 1.31
N GLU A 82 27.33 8.89 0.31
CA GLU A 82 26.70 7.85 -0.50
C GLU A 82 27.74 7.07 -1.31
N GLY A 83 27.55 5.77 -1.43
CA GLY A 83 28.31 4.89 -2.31
C GLY A 83 27.77 4.88 -3.74
N ALA A 84 28.33 4.04 -4.61
CA ALA A 84 27.68 3.74 -5.89
C ALA A 84 26.41 2.92 -5.63
N LEU A 85 25.39 3.07 -6.47
CA LEU A 85 24.20 2.23 -6.44
C LEU A 85 24.37 1.11 -7.47
N SER A 86 24.08 -0.12 -7.05
CA SER A 86 24.08 -1.31 -7.90
C SER A 86 22.65 -1.77 -8.11
N GLU A 87 22.21 -1.84 -9.36
CA GLU A 87 20.85 -2.30 -9.70
C GLU A 87 20.74 -3.82 -9.50
N THR A 88 19.62 -4.26 -8.94
CA THR A 88 19.27 -5.66 -8.70
C THR A 88 17.90 -5.99 -9.30
N THR A 89 17.47 -7.25 -9.20
CA THR A 89 16.16 -7.70 -9.70
C THR A 89 15.12 -7.87 -8.60
N GLU A 90 15.52 -7.75 -7.34
CA GLU A 90 14.67 -8.02 -6.20
C GLU A 90 14.06 -6.73 -5.65
N ALA A 91 12.73 -6.68 -5.59
CA ALA A 91 11.97 -5.55 -5.07
C ALA A 91 12.28 -5.18 -3.61
N THR A 92 12.83 -6.14 -2.86
CA THR A 92 13.18 -6.00 -1.44
C THR A 92 14.62 -5.50 -1.22
N ASP A 93 15.39 -5.33 -2.30
CA ASP A 93 16.67 -4.62 -2.26
C ASP A 93 16.42 -3.11 -2.32
N LEU A 94 16.72 -2.42 -1.23
CA LEU A 94 16.39 -1.00 -1.07
C LEU A 94 17.65 -0.18 -0.80
N ALA A 95 17.89 0.87 -1.59
CA ALA A 95 18.97 1.82 -1.34
C ALA A 95 18.42 3.18 -0.93
N ILE A 96 19.03 3.85 0.04
CA ILE A 96 18.67 5.24 0.38
C ILE A 96 19.57 6.19 -0.38
N SER A 97 19.01 6.97 -1.30
CA SER A 97 19.75 8.07 -1.92
C SER A 97 19.63 9.34 -1.07
N GLY A 98 20.76 9.90 -0.67
CA GLY A 98 20.83 11.00 0.28
C GLY A 98 21.03 10.57 1.75
N GLN A 99 20.53 11.38 2.69
CA GLN A 99 20.78 11.20 4.13
C GLN A 99 19.70 10.36 4.81
N GLY A 100 20.07 9.27 5.47
CA GLY A 100 19.13 8.44 6.23
C GLY A 100 19.80 7.15 6.69
N PHE A 101 19.08 6.32 7.42
CA PHE A 101 19.46 4.95 7.75
C PHE A 101 18.17 4.13 7.84
N PHE A 102 18.23 2.87 7.44
CA PHE A 102 17.18 1.92 7.77
C PHE A 102 17.26 1.60 9.26
N GLY A 103 16.12 1.57 9.93
CA GLY A 103 16.04 1.08 11.31
C GLY A 103 15.73 -0.40 11.30
N VAL A 104 16.55 -1.19 11.99
CA VAL A 104 16.32 -2.62 12.17
C VAL A 104 16.27 -2.96 13.66
N ASN A 105 15.36 -3.86 14.01
CA ASN A 105 15.16 -4.32 15.37
C ASN A 105 15.69 -5.74 15.54
N ASP A 106 16.28 -6.02 16.71
CA ASP A 106 16.73 -7.35 17.07
C ASP A 106 15.54 -8.15 17.64
N PRO A 107 15.18 -9.31 17.04
CA PRO A 107 14.09 -10.15 17.56
C PRO A 107 14.33 -10.66 18.99
N SER A 108 15.59 -10.68 19.46
CA SER A 108 15.97 -11.04 20.83
C SER A 108 16.03 -9.84 21.80
N GLY A 109 15.93 -8.62 21.26
CA GLY A 109 15.99 -7.38 22.02
C GLY A 109 14.65 -7.03 22.67
N THR A 110 14.69 -6.60 23.94
CA THR A 110 13.50 -6.10 24.68
C THR A 110 13.19 -4.62 24.38
N ILE A 111 13.91 -4.00 23.44
CA ILE A 111 13.77 -2.56 23.13
C ILE A 111 12.61 -2.38 22.15
N ARG A 112 11.70 -1.42 22.44
CA ARG A 112 10.65 -1.00 21.51
C ARG A 112 11.25 0.00 20.51
N GLY A 113 11.26 -0.35 19.22
CA GLY A 113 11.77 0.47 18.11
C GLY A 113 13.11 -0.04 17.54
N ALA A 114 13.67 0.66 16.55
CA ALA A 114 14.96 0.28 15.94
C ALA A 114 16.10 0.30 16.98
N SER A 115 16.65 -0.88 17.28
CA SER A 115 17.85 -1.05 18.11
C SER A 115 19.13 -0.73 17.32
N HIS A 116 19.13 -1.05 16.03
CA HIS A 116 20.26 -0.89 15.13
C HIS A 116 19.86 -0.09 13.90
N TYR A 117 20.84 0.57 13.30
CA TYR A 117 20.68 1.39 12.11
C TYR A 117 21.65 0.92 11.05
N THR A 118 21.19 0.76 9.81
CA THR A 118 22.03 0.28 8.73
C THR A 118 21.81 1.07 7.44
N ARG A 119 22.80 1.00 6.57
CA ARG A 119 22.70 1.45 5.18
C ARG A 119 22.60 0.27 4.21
N ALA A 120 22.82 -0.94 4.68
CA ALA A 120 22.63 -2.14 3.90
C ALA A 120 21.13 -2.36 3.67
N GLY A 121 20.79 -2.61 2.41
CA GLY A 121 19.42 -2.70 1.90
C GLY A 121 18.99 -4.12 1.55
N ASP A 122 19.75 -5.12 1.94
CA ASP A 122 19.58 -6.52 1.57
C ASP A 122 18.54 -7.19 2.46
N PHE A 123 17.27 -6.87 2.25
CA PHE A 123 16.16 -7.41 3.04
C PHE A 123 15.47 -8.59 2.36
N ARG A 124 15.13 -9.64 3.10
CA ARG A 124 14.40 -10.81 2.61
C ARG A 124 13.30 -11.18 3.58
N PHE A 125 12.22 -11.78 3.09
CA PHE A 125 11.17 -12.27 3.97
C PHE A 125 11.61 -13.56 4.67
N ASP A 126 11.40 -13.63 5.98
CA ASP A 126 11.57 -14.86 6.75
C ASP A 126 10.31 -15.75 6.71
N ASN A 127 10.36 -16.90 7.39
CA ASN A 127 9.22 -17.82 7.46
C ASN A 127 8.01 -17.23 8.21
N GLU A 128 8.22 -16.22 9.04
CA GLU A 128 7.18 -15.48 9.77
C GLU A 128 6.69 -14.24 8.98
N ALA A 129 7.10 -14.13 7.70
CA ALA A 129 6.80 -13.02 6.80
C ALA A 129 7.29 -11.65 7.30
N TYR A 130 8.25 -11.62 8.23
CA TYR A 130 8.97 -10.40 8.56
C TYR A 130 10.02 -10.11 7.50
N LEU A 131 10.18 -8.83 7.19
CA LEU A 131 11.24 -8.38 6.31
C LEU A 131 12.54 -8.25 7.13
N VAL A 132 13.46 -9.20 6.99
CA VAL A 132 14.71 -9.28 7.76
C VAL A 132 15.94 -9.00 6.90
N ASN A 133 16.98 -8.43 7.48
CA ASN A 133 18.28 -8.36 6.80
C ASN A 133 19.03 -9.71 6.86
N SER A 134 20.20 -9.81 6.22
CA SER A 134 21.05 -11.00 6.23
C SER A 134 21.51 -11.47 7.63
N GLU A 135 21.37 -10.63 8.65
CA GLU A 135 21.72 -10.95 10.05
C GLU A 135 20.51 -11.38 10.89
N GLY A 136 19.29 -11.35 10.32
CA GLY A 136 18.05 -11.71 11.00
C GLY A 136 17.39 -10.56 11.77
N TYR A 137 17.85 -9.32 11.59
CA TYR A 137 17.21 -8.14 12.16
C TYR A 137 16.03 -7.67 11.31
N ARG A 138 14.93 -7.33 11.97
CA ARG A 138 13.64 -6.99 11.34
C ARG A 138 13.58 -5.53 10.95
N LEU A 139 13.23 -5.22 9.69
CA LEU A 139 13.05 -3.87 9.21
C LEU A 139 11.87 -3.20 9.92
N GLN A 140 12.04 -1.92 10.24
CA GLN A 140 11.04 -1.10 10.88
C GLN A 140 10.30 -0.21 9.87
N GLY A 141 8.99 -0.06 10.05
CA GLY A 141 8.14 0.77 9.21
C GLY A 141 6.88 1.25 9.93
N PHE A 142 6.13 2.12 9.27
CA PHE A 142 4.79 2.52 9.69
C PHE A 142 3.78 1.59 9.02
N ALA A 143 2.98 0.89 9.82
CA ALA A 143 1.90 0.06 9.28
C ALA A 143 0.82 0.94 8.64
N TYR A 144 0.27 0.49 7.53
CA TYR A 144 -0.94 1.07 6.95
C TYR A 144 -2.16 0.39 7.56
N ASP A 145 -3.04 1.16 8.20
CA ASP A 145 -4.32 0.64 8.67
C ASP A 145 -5.34 0.71 7.52
N ARG A 146 -5.72 -0.47 7.03
CA ARG A 146 -6.63 -0.64 5.90
C ARG A 146 -8.05 -0.19 6.21
N GLU A 147 -8.50 -0.27 7.47
CA GLU A 147 -9.88 0.05 7.85
C GLU A 147 -10.11 1.55 7.94
N THR A 148 -9.10 2.32 8.39
CA THR A 148 -9.20 3.77 8.53
C THR A 148 -8.54 4.55 7.39
N GLY A 149 -7.76 3.89 6.53
CA GLY A 149 -6.99 4.53 5.47
C GLY A 149 -5.89 5.46 5.99
N GLU A 150 -5.41 5.22 7.21
CA GLU A 150 -4.42 6.07 7.87
C GLU A 150 -3.12 5.31 8.14
N TRP A 151 -2.01 6.04 8.04
CA TRP A 151 -0.70 5.54 8.44
C TRP A 151 -0.56 5.53 9.95
N ALA A 152 -0.06 4.43 10.52
CA ALA A 152 0.26 4.36 11.92
C ALA A 152 1.32 5.41 12.29
N THR A 153 1.12 6.09 13.43
CA THR A 153 2.08 7.08 13.94
C THR A 153 3.28 6.45 14.66
N ALA A 154 3.12 5.21 15.11
CA ALA A 154 4.17 4.42 15.77
C ALA A 154 4.84 3.49 14.75
N VAL A 155 6.14 3.29 14.93
CA VAL A 155 6.93 2.38 14.13
C VAL A 155 6.76 0.96 14.66
N SER A 156 6.57 -0.01 13.76
CA SER A 156 6.48 -1.44 14.05
C SER A 156 7.38 -2.25 13.11
N ASP A 157 7.58 -3.53 13.43
CA ASP A 157 8.22 -4.48 12.54
C ASP A 157 7.39 -4.61 11.24
N VAL A 158 8.05 -4.60 10.08
CA VAL A 158 7.39 -4.81 8.79
C VAL A 158 7.11 -6.31 8.63
N GLN A 159 5.83 -6.67 8.66
CA GLN A 159 5.35 -8.03 8.52
C GLN A 159 4.20 -8.09 7.52
N LEU A 160 4.29 -8.95 6.52
CA LEU A 160 3.15 -9.15 5.62
C LEU A 160 2.01 -9.86 6.37
N PRO A 161 0.75 -9.41 6.24
CA PRO A 161 -0.38 -10.11 6.82
C PRO A 161 -0.50 -11.48 6.16
N TYR A 162 -0.26 -12.54 6.91
CA TYR A 162 -0.37 -13.90 6.42
C TYR A 162 -1.49 -14.64 7.14
N GLU A 163 -2.06 -15.61 6.45
CA GLU A 163 -2.94 -16.59 7.03
C GLU A 163 -2.40 -17.98 6.77
N ASP A 164 -2.47 -18.84 7.79
CA ASP A 164 -2.09 -20.24 7.67
C ASP A 164 -3.28 -21.01 7.10
N VAL A 165 -3.21 -21.39 5.82
CA VAL A 165 -4.24 -22.19 5.15
C VAL A 165 -3.75 -23.64 5.05
N ASP A 166 -4.56 -24.59 5.52
CA ASP A 166 -4.26 -26.01 5.37
C ASP A 166 -4.75 -26.50 4.01
N VAL A 167 -3.82 -26.86 3.12
CA VAL A 167 -4.12 -27.49 1.83
C VAL A 167 -3.51 -28.88 1.85
N ASP A 168 -4.34 -29.92 1.72
CA ASP A 168 -3.93 -31.33 1.68
C ASP A 168 -3.07 -31.81 2.87
N GLY A 169 -3.27 -31.26 4.07
CA GLY A 169 -2.54 -31.65 5.29
C GLY A 169 -1.14 -31.05 5.39
N GLN A 170 -0.84 -30.05 4.56
CA GLN A 170 0.31 -29.16 4.70
C GLN A 170 -0.19 -27.73 4.93
N THR A 171 0.14 -27.15 6.09
CA THR A 171 -0.11 -25.74 6.37
C THR A 171 0.77 -24.89 5.45
N ALA A 172 0.16 -24.29 4.43
CA ALA A 172 0.79 -23.34 3.54
C ALA A 172 0.43 -21.93 4.01
N ARG A 173 1.45 -21.11 4.27
CA ARG A 173 1.27 -19.73 4.69
C ARG A 173 1.06 -18.88 3.44
N VAL A 174 -0.11 -18.28 3.32
CA VAL A 174 -0.46 -17.46 2.16
C VAL A 174 -0.77 -16.04 2.60
N VAL A 175 -0.26 -15.08 1.83
CA VAL A 175 -0.68 -13.68 1.95
C VAL A 175 -1.83 -13.51 0.97
N ARG A 176 -3.01 -13.23 1.50
CA ARG A 176 -4.22 -13.00 0.71
C ARG A 176 -4.76 -11.60 0.96
N SER A 177 -5.24 -10.95 -0.11
CA SER A 177 -6.04 -9.74 0.05
C SER A 177 -7.36 -10.11 0.70
N GLN A 178 -7.88 -9.22 1.54
CA GLN A 178 -9.23 -9.34 2.06
C GLN A 178 -10.22 -9.09 0.92
N PRO A 179 -11.30 -9.88 0.81
CA PRO A 179 -12.34 -9.60 -0.15
C PRO A 179 -13.03 -8.27 0.18
N PHE A 180 -13.63 -7.66 -0.84
CA PHE A 180 -14.48 -6.48 -0.67
C PHE A 180 -15.84 -6.78 -1.29
N ALA A 181 -16.88 -6.70 -0.47
CA ALA A 181 -18.25 -6.88 -0.94
C ALA A 181 -18.62 -5.76 -1.91
N THR A 182 -19.36 -6.09 -2.96
CA THR A 182 -19.85 -5.09 -3.90
C THR A 182 -20.81 -4.13 -3.18
N THR A 183 -20.55 -2.84 -3.26
CA THR A 183 -21.44 -1.79 -2.70
C THR A 183 -22.17 -1.04 -3.81
N SER A 184 -21.61 -0.99 -5.01
CA SER A 184 -22.14 -0.25 -6.14
C SER A 184 -21.94 -0.98 -7.48
N VAL A 185 -22.92 -0.86 -8.36
CA VAL A 185 -22.94 -1.42 -9.71
C VAL A 185 -23.35 -0.33 -10.69
N GLU A 186 -22.49 0.00 -11.66
CA GLU A 186 -22.80 0.93 -12.75
C GLU A 186 -23.14 0.12 -14.00
N VAL A 187 -24.36 0.31 -14.50
CA VAL A 187 -24.84 -0.35 -15.72
C VAL A 187 -25.34 0.69 -16.71
N VAL A 188 -24.59 0.87 -17.79
CA VAL A 188 -24.97 1.78 -18.88
C VAL A 188 -25.38 0.96 -20.08
N THR A 189 -26.67 0.98 -20.38
CA THR A 189 -27.22 0.32 -21.56
C THR A 189 -27.68 1.32 -22.60
N ARG A 190 -27.76 0.85 -23.84
CA ARG A 190 -28.50 1.52 -24.90
C ARG A 190 -29.65 0.61 -25.24
N LEU A 191 -30.86 1.04 -24.91
CA LEU A 191 -32.10 0.32 -25.14
C LEU A 191 -32.72 0.74 -26.48
N ASP A 192 -33.41 -0.17 -27.14
CA ASP A 192 -34.01 0.05 -28.46
C ASP A 192 -35.36 0.77 -28.37
N HIS A 193 -35.41 2.04 -28.72
CA HIS A 193 -36.63 2.86 -28.61
C HIS A 193 -37.84 2.31 -29.39
N SER A 194 -37.64 1.55 -30.47
CA SER A 194 -38.73 1.01 -31.28
C SER A 194 -39.11 -0.44 -30.95
N ALA A 195 -38.50 -1.01 -29.90
CA ALA A 195 -38.82 -2.35 -29.45
C ALA A 195 -40.26 -2.47 -28.95
N ALA A 196 -40.92 -3.58 -29.30
CA ALA A 196 -42.23 -3.92 -28.77
C ALA A 196 -42.10 -4.66 -27.43
N SER A 197 -43.02 -4.38 -26.51
CA SER A 197 -43.15 -5.10 -25.24
C SER A 197 -43.36 -6.60 -25.52
N GLN A 198 -42.57 -7.44 -24.86
CA GLN A 198 -42.72 -8.89 -24.94
C GLN A 198 -43.62 -9.42 -23.83
N ILE A 199 -43.64 -8.73 -22.68
CA ILE A 199 -44.44 -9.09 -21.51
C ILE A 199 -45.29 -7.88 -21.13
N SER A 200 -46.61 -8.00 -21.24
CA SER A 200 -47.52 -6.91 -20.93
C SER A 200 -48.70 -7.35 -20.06
N ASN A 201 -49.15 -6.45 -19.17
CA ASN A 201 -50.37 -6.58 -18.40
C ASN A 201 -51.16 -5.26 -18.48
N GLU A 202 -52.47 -5.35 -18.76
CA GLU A 202 -53.38 -4.19 -18.86
C GLU A 202 -53.60 -3.48 -17.51
N ASP A 203 -53.58 -4.22 -16.40
CA ASP A 203 -53.84 -3.68 -15.06
C ASP A 203 -52.57 -3.05 -14.44
N ASN A 204 -51.40 -3.64 -14.68
CA ASN A 204 -50.10 -3.23 -14.12
C ASN A 204 -49.00 -3.19 -15.21
N PRO A 205 -49.03 -2.19 -16.12
CA PRO A 205 -48.12 -2.14 -17.26
C PRO A 205 -46.66 -1.90 -16.88
N PHE A 206 -46.37 -1.32 -15.71
CA PHE A 206 -45.00 -1.02 -15.25
C PHE A 206 -44.29 -2.17 -14.53
N PHE A 207 -45.01 -3.25 -14.20
CA PHE A 207 -44.49 -4.36 -13.41
C PHE A 207 -44.95 -5.71 -13.99
N ALA A 208 -45.15 -5.76 -15.31
CA ALA A 208 -45.63 -6.96 -16.00
C ALA A 208 -44.58 -8.08 -15.90
N MET A 209 -43.28 -7.73 -15.95
CA MET A 209 -42.19 -8.66 -15.69
C MET A 209 -42.26 -9.31 -14.30
N LEU A 210 -42.63 -8.58 -13.26
CA LEU A 210 -42.70 -9.15 -11.90
C LEU A 210 -43.78 -10.24 -11.80
N GLU A 211 -44.94 -10.00 -12.41
CA GLU A 211 -46.05 -10.97 -12.37
C GLU A 211 -45.78 -12.19 -13.26
N ALA A 212 -45.00 -12.02 -14.33
CA ALA A 212 -44.54 -13.11 -15.19
C ALA A 212 -43.35 -13.89 -14.60
N TYR A 213 -42.66 -13.35 -13.59
CA TYR A 213 -41.49 -13.98 -12.98
C TYR A 213 -41.89 -15.24 -12.20
N THR A 214 -41.23 -16.35 -12.53
CA THR A 214 -41.39 -17.61 -11.79
C THR A 214 -40.03 -18.27 -11.60
N ALA A 215 -39.55 -18.31 -10.36
CA ALA A 215 -38.22 -18.86 -10.07
C ALA A 215 -38.09 -20.36 -10.40
N ASN A 216 -39.12 -21.16 -10.10
CA ASN A 216 -39.03 -22.62 -10.21
C ASN A 216 -39.96 -23.19 -11.30
N GLN A 217 -39.51 -23.12 -12.55
CA GLN A 217 -40.02 -24.01 -13.58
C GLN A 217 -38.98 -25.12 -13.77
N SER A 218 -39.32 -26.34 -13.33
CA SER A 218 -38.41 -27.50 -13.28
C SER A 218 -37.84 -27.99 -14.63
N ASN A 219 -37.95 -27.19 -15.70
CA ASN A 219 -37.44 -27.41 -17.06
C ASN A 219 -37.25 -26.11 -17.88
N ALA A 220 -37.34 -24.91 -17.29
CA ALA A 220 -37.17 -23.66 -18.06
C ALA A 220 -35.70 -23.21 -18.07
N ALA A 221 -35.20 -22.78 -19.24
CA ALA A 221 -33.87 -22.23 -19.39
C ALA A 221 -33.74 -20.76 -18.90
N SER A 222 -34.85 -20.15 -18.47
CA SER A 222 -34.97 -18.75 -18.05
C SER A 222 -36.09 -18.60 -17.01
N PRO A 223 -35.99 -17.66 -16.05
CA PRO A 223 -37.03 -17.38 -15.04
C PRO A 223 -38.42 -16.99 -15.62
N PHE A 224 -38.47 -16.68 -16.92
CA PHE A 224 -39.67 -16.25 -17.64
C PHE A 224 -40.25 -17.32 -18.59
N GLY A 225 -39.71 -18.55 -18.60
CA GLY A 225 -40.13 -19.59 -19.53
C GLY A 225 -39.86 -19.23 -21.00
N ASP A 226 -40.86 -19.40 -21.87
CA ASP A 226 -40.75 -19.10 -23.32
C ASP A 226 -40.89 -17.61 -23.67
N GLY A 227 -41.39 -16.78 -22.73
CA GLY A 227 -41.56 -15.34 -22.90
C GLY A 227 -40.34 -14.58 -22.40
N LEU A 228 -39.29 -14.48 -23.21
CA LEU A 228 -38.07 -13.77 -22.81
C LEU A 228 -38.29 -12.25 -22.83
N PRO A 229 -37.77 -11.51 -21.82
CA PRO A 229 -37.70 -10.05 -21.87
C PRO A 229 -36.92 -9.56 -23.09
N GLN A 230 -37.22 -8.34 -23.55
CA GLN A 230 -36.58 -7.76 -24.74
C GLN A 230 -35.05 -7.72 -24.66
N TYR A 231 -34.47 -7.43 -23.49
CA TYR A 231 -33.03 -7.41 -23.29
C TYR A 231 -32.64 -7.88 -21.89
N SER A 232 -31.46 -8.51 -21.78
CA SER A 232 -30.87 -8.86 -20.49
C SER A 232 -29.36 -8.64 -20.51
N THR A 233 -28.82 -8.37 -19.33
CA THR A 233 -27.38 -8.28 -19.08
C THR A 233 -27.06 -8.90 -17.73
N ALA A 234 -25.86 -9.45 -17.60
CA ALA A 234 -25.40 -10.10 -16.39
C ALA A 234 -24.15 -9.40 -15.85
N ILE A 235 -24.00 -9.34 -14.53
CA ILE A 235 -22.79 -8.90 -13.84
C ILE A 235 -22.54 -9.76 -12.61
N ASP A 236 -21.29 -10.14 -12.40
CA ASP A 236 -20.86 -10.81 -11.18
C ASP A 236 -20.66 -9.80 -10.05
N VAL A 237 -21.32 -10.02 -8.92
CA VAL A 237 -21.16 -9.28 -7.66
C VAL A 237 -20.52 -10.16 -6.59
N TYR A 238 -19.89 -9.54 -5.61
CA TYR A 238 -19.15 -10.23 -4.55
C TYR A 238 -19.78 -9.99 -3.17
N ASP A 239 -19.80 -11.03 -2.34
CA ASP A 239 -20.20 -10.93 -0.93
C ASP A 239 -19.02 -10.55 0.00
N GLU A 240 -19.30 -10.45 1.31
CA GLU A 240 -18.30 -10.15 2.35
C GLU A 240 -17.23 -11.24 2.48
N ASP A 241 -17.55 -12.47 2.08
CA ASP A 241 -16.62 -13.60 2.09
C ASP A 241 -15.80 -13.72 0.79
N GLY A 242 -16.12 -12.93 -0.25
CA GLY A 242 -15.47 -12.95 -1.56
C GLY A 242 -16.00 -13.99 -2.55
N ASN A 243 -17.16 -14.59 -2.28
CA ASN A 243 -17.87 -15.44 -3.24
C ASN A 243 -18.48 -14.60 -4.35
N SER A 244 -18.48 -15.15 -5.57
CA SER A 244 -19.02 -14.49 -6.77
C SER A 244 -20.44 -14.96 -7.04
N TYR A 245 -21.35 -14.02 -7.28
CA TYR A 245 -22.75 -14.25 -7.58
C TYR A 245 -23.14 -13.52 -8.88
N GLU A 246 -23.69 -14.24 -9.86
CA GLU A 246 -24.13 -13.65 -11.11
C GLU A 246 -25.49 -12.96 -10.93
N MET A 247 -25.55 -11.64 -11.11
CA MET A 247 -26.78 -10.85 -11.09
C MET A 247 -27.26 -10.60 -12.52
N ASN A 248 -28.50 -10.96 -12.80
CA ASN A 248 -29.15 -10.70 -14.08
C ASN A 248 -30.07 -9.49 -13.97
N ILE A 249 -29.93 -8.57 -14.91
CA ILE A 249 -30.80 -7.40 -15.08
C ILE A 249 -31.56 -7.58 -16.39
N TYR A 250 -32.88 -7.69 -16.28
CA TYR A 250 -33.80 -7.81 -17.39
C TYR A 250 -34.45 -6.46 -17.68
N PHE A 251 -34.68 -6.17 -18.95
CA PHE A 251 -35.33 -4.95 -19.44
C PHE A 251 -36.42 -5.30 -20.44
N ASP A 252 -37.60 -4.71 -20.26
CA ASP A 252 -38.70 -4.77 -21.24
C ASP A 252 -39.34 -3.37 -21.41
N PRO A 253 -39.67 -2.95 -22.64
CA PRO A 253 -40.38 -1.70 -22.85
C PRO A 253 -41.84 -1.83 -22.41
N VAL A 254 -42.37 -0.80 -21.78
CA VAL A 254 -43.77 -0.76 -21.32
C VAL A 254 -44.69 -0.26 -22.44
N GLU A 255 -45.81 -0.94 -22.65
CA GLU A 255 -46.79 -0.51 -23.64
C GLU A 255 -47.50 0.79 -23.21
N THR A 256 -47.44 1.84 -24.05
CA THR A 256 -47.97 3.16 -23.70
C THR A 256 -49.47 3.35 -23.96
N THR A 257 -50.15 2.34 -24.52
CA THR A 257 -51.56 2.44 -24.96
C THR A 257 -52.55 2.59 -23.81
N ASN A 258 -52.26 1.99 -22.65
CA ASN A 258 -53.13 1.97 -21.48
C ASN A 258 -52.65 2.88 -20.32
N LEU A 259 -51.61 3.70 -20.55
CA LEU A 259 -51.04 4.57 -19.52
C LEU A 259 -51.86 5.85 -19.33
N SER A 260 -52.12 6.18 -18.07
CA SER A 260 -52.71 7.46 -17.67
C SER A 260 -51.62 8.48 -17.31
N ASN A 261 -51.83 9.74 -17.71
CA ASN A 261 -50.89 10.85 -17.54
C ASN A 261 -49.52 10.67 -18.25
N ALA A 262 -49.40 9.72 -19.18
CA ALA A 262 -48.19 9.58 -19.99
C ALA A 262 -47.99 10.81 -20.90
N VAL A 263 -46.78 11.36 -20.86
CA VAL A 263 -46.35 12.42 -21.75
C VAL A 263 -46.17 11.85 -23.16
N PRO A 264 -46.81 12.41 -24.20
CA PRO A 264 -46.66 11.91 -25.57
C PRO A 264 -45.20 11.92 -26.03
N GLY A 265 -44.75 10.79 -26.58
CA GLY A 265 -43.39 10.61 -27.10
C GLY A 265 -42.37 10.17 -26.06
N TYR A 266 -42.74 10.03 -24.78
CA TYR A 266 -41.85 9.45 -23.77
C TYR A 266 -41.96 7.92 -23.83
N SER A 267 -40.83 7.24 -23.61
CA SER A 267 -40.78 5.78 -23.52
C SER A 267 -40.43 5.37 -22.09
N TYR A 268 -41.10 4.33 -21.61
CA TYR A 268 -40.90 3.78 -20.28
C TYR A 268 -40.37 2.35 -20.41
N TRP A 269 -39.38 2.00 -19.61
CA TRP A 269 -38.78 0.68 -19.58
C TRP A 269 -38.85 0.13 -18.18
N GLU A 270 -39.46 -1.03 -17.99
CA GLU A 270 -39.34 -1.75 -16.73
C GLU A 270 -38.00 -2.49 -16.69
N TYR A 271 -37.40 -2.54 -15.51
CA TYR A 271 -36.24 -3.36 -15.23
C TYR A 271 -36.48 -4.24 -14.01
N LEU A 272 -35.93 -5.44 -14.05
CA LEU A 272 -36.01 -6.42 -12.97
C LEU A 272 -34.61 -6.99 -12.73
N ILE A 273 -34.20 -6.98 -11.47
CA ILE A 273 -32.91 -7.51 -11.03
C ILE A 273 -33.18 -8.80 -10.27
N ALA A 274 -32.59 -9.88 -10.75
CA ALA A 274 -32.69 -11.18 -10.13
C ALA A 274 -31.36 -11.94 -10.15
N MET A 275 -31.15 -12.74 -9.11
CA MET A 275 -30.09 -13.72 -9.04
C MET A 275 -30.65 -15.13 -9.33
N PRO A 276 -29.79 -16.08 -9.74
CA PRO A 276 -30.17 -17.49 -9.84
C PRO A 276 -30.70 -18.03 -8.51
N GLU A 277 -31.71 -18.91 -8.59
CA GLU A 277 -32.39 -19.45 -7.40
C GLU A 277 -31.45 -20.22 -6.44
N ASP A 278 -30.42 -20.87 -6.97
CA ASP A 278 -29.43 -21.64 -6.18
C ASP A 278 -28.51 -20.75 -5.32
N SER A 279 -28.40 -19.48 -5.70
CA SER A 279 -27.54 -18.46 -5.07
C SER A 279 -28.29 -17.57 -4.08
N ASP A 280 -29.61 -17.70 -4.02
CA ASP A 280 -30.46 -17.00 -3.06
C ASP A 280 -30.65 -17.86 -1.81
N ALA A 281 -30.40 -17.28 -0.64
CA ALA A 281 -30.73 -17.91 0.65
C ALA A 281 -31.86 -17.23 1.40
N SER A 282 -32.56 -16.30 0.74
CA SER A 282 -33.83 -15.84 1.22
C SER A 282 -34.81 -17.02 1.23
N ALA A 283 -34.88 -17.72 2.36
CA ALA A 283 -36.02 -18.58 2.71
C ALA A 283 -37.33 -17.76 2.82
N ALA A 284 -37.23 -16.44 2.66
CA ALA A 284 -38.32 -15.50 2.60
C ALA A 284 -39.03 -15.64 1.24
N PHE A 285 -40.18 -16.32 1.27
CA PHE A 285 -41.27 -16.27 0.27
C PHE A 285 -41.31 -17.32 -0.85
N GLY A 286 -41.12 -18.60 -0.52
CA GLY A 286 -41.60 -19.72 -1.35
C GLY A 286 -40.88 -19.90 -2.70
N THR A 287 -41.14 -21.01 -3.37
CA THR A 287 -40.38 -21.44 -4.57
C THR A 287 -40.60 -20.57 -5.81
N SER A 288 -41.51 -19.60 -5.78
CA SER A 288 -41.87 -18.80 -6.96
C SER A 288 -41.21 -17.42 -7.01
N ALA A 289 -40.74 -16.89 -5.87
CA ALA A 289 -40.12 -15.55 -5.76
C ALA A 289 -38.61 -15.59 -5.46
N ALA A 290 -38.03 -16.80 -5.39
CA ALA A 290 -36.61 -16.98 -5.10
C ALA A 290 -35.76 -16.25 -6.16
N GLY A 291 -34.74 -15.52 -5.70
CA GLY A 291 -33.81 -14.80 -6.55
C GLY A 291 -34.20 -13.35 -6.90
N LEU A 292 -35.39 -12.87 -6.53
CA LEU A 292 -35.78 -11.46 -6.79
C LEU A 292 -35.12 -10.50 -5.81
N ALA A 293 -34.52 -9.42 -6.33
CA ALA A 293 -33.84 -8.42 -5.50
C ALA A 293 -34.35 -6.98 -5.68
N GLY A 294 -34.65 -6.60 -6.92
CA GLY A 294 -34.98 -5.22 -7.25
C GLY A 294 -35.86 -5.10 -8.47
N LEU A 295 -36.70 -4.08 -8.50
CA LEU A 295 -37.48 -3.72 -9.68
C LEU A 295 -37.56 -2.21 -9.84
N GLY A 296 -37.89 -1.75 -11.03
CA GLY A 296 -38.14 -0.34 -11.24
C GLY A 296 -38.46 0.03 -12.68
N VAL A 297 -38.60 1.32 -12.92
CA VAL A 297 -38.94 1.86 -14.25
C VAL A 297 -37.98 3.00 -14.59
N LEU A 298 -37.40 2.94 -15.79
CA LEU A 298 -36.62 4.01 -16.39
C LEU A 298 -37.52 4.82 -17.32
N THR A 299 -37.50 6.15 -17.16
CA THR A 299 -38.28 7.06 -18.00
C THR A 299 -37.36 7.83 -18.93
N PHE A 300 -37.64 7.77 -20.23
CA PHE A 300 -36.90 8.47 -21.26
C PHE A 300 -37.77 9.54 -21.94
N ASN A 301 -37.14 10.65 -22.31
CA ASN A 301 -37.80 11.67 -23.12
C ASN A 301 -37.90 11.26 -24.60
N ALA A 302 -38.58 12.07 -25.40
CA ALA A 302 -38.76 11.84 -26.84
C ALA A 302 -37.46 11.87 -27.68
N GLN A 303 -36.34 12.27 -27.08
CA GLN A 303 -35.03 12.26 -27.71
C GLN A 303 -34.20 11.04 -27.29
N GLY A 304 -34.72 10.17 -26.42
CA GLY A 304 -34.01 8.99 -25.95
C GLY A 304 -33.10 9.20 -24.74
N ALA A 305 -33.14 10.38 -24.12
CA ALA A 305 -32.37 10.65 -22.91
C ALA A 305 -33.15 10.22 -21.66
N LEU A 306 -32.46 9.54 -20.73
CA LEU A 306 -33.00 9.20 -19.41
C LEU A 306 -33.26 10.49 -18.63
N ILE A 307 -34.49 10.63 -18.13
CA ILE A 307 -34.91 11.79 -17.34
C ILE A 307 -35.18 11.45 -15.88
N ASP A 308 -35.59 10.21 -15.61
CA ASP A 308 -36.00 9.78 -14.29
C ASP A 308 -35.88 8.25 -14.16
N GLN A 309 -35.70 7.80 -12.93
CA GLN A 309 -35.69 6.40 -12.54
C GLN A 309 -36.61 6.25 -11.34
N SER A 310 -37.37 5.16 -11.32
CA SER A 310 -38.04 4.66 -10.12
C SER A 310 -37.42 3.32 -9.73
N ALA A 311 -37.34 3.05 -8.44
CA ALA A 311 -36.78 1.83 -7.90
C ALA A 311 -37.59 1.37 -6.69
N PHE A 312 -37.88 0.09 -6.63
CA PHE A 312 -38.56 -0.54 -5.51
C PHE A 312 -37.77 -1.76 -5.06
N THR A 313 -37.64 -1.89 -3.75
CA THR A 313 -37.08 -3.06 -3.10
C THR A 313 -38.17 -3.77 -2.31
N LEU A 314 -37.96 -5.04 -2.03
CA LEU A 314 -38.89 -5.81 -1.23
C LEU A 314 -38.87 -5.31 0.22
N ASP A 315 -40.03 -5.21 0.87
CA ASP A 315 -40.18 -4.61 2.20
C ASP A 315 -39.17 -5.23 3.21
N PRO A 316 -38.16 -4.47 3.66
CA PRO A 316 -37.13 -4.97 4.56
C PRO A 316 -37.68 -5.29 5.96
N ALA A 317 -38.85 -4.76 6.33
CA ALA A 317 -39.49 -5.01 7.61
C ALA A 317 -40.34 -6.30 7.63
N GLY A 318 -40.54 -6.95 6.48
CA GLY A 318 -41.32 -8.19 6.35
C GLY A 318 -42.77 -8.04 6.80
N THR A 319 -43.34 -6.83 6.71
CA THR A 319 -44.68 -6.54 7.23
C THR A 319 -45.80 -7.00 6.28
N SER A 320 -45.47 -7.30 5.02
CA SER A 320 -46.41 -7.85 4.04
C SER A 320 -46.48 -9.38 4.10
N ALA A 321 -47.70 -9.91 4.31
CA ALA A 321 -47.97 -11.35 4.34
C ALA A 321 -48.13 -11.97 2.93
N ALA A 322 -48.00 -11.18 1.88
CA ALA A 322 -48.13 -11.60 0.49
C ALA A 322 -46.73 -11.84 -0.07
N GLY A 323 -46.44 -13.05 -0.57
CA GLY A 323 -45.09 -13.44 -1.04
C GLY A 323 -44.46 -12.49 -2.07
N GLY A 324 -43.17 -12.70 -2.38
CA GLY A 324 -42.34 -11.74 -3.13
C GLY A 324 -42.79 -11.41 -4.55
N THR A 325 -43.69 -12.18 -5.17
CA THR A 325 -44.30 -11.84 -6.46
C THR A 325 -45.49 -10.88 -6.35
N SER A 326 -45.95 -10.53 -5.15
CA SER A 326 -47.04 -9.58 -4.96
C SER A 326 -46.53 -8.14 -4.97
N LEU A 327 -47.12 -7.30 -5.82
CA LEU A 327 -46.84 -5.85 -5.90
C LEU A 327 -47.04 -5.08 -4.59
N SER A 328 -47.81 -5.62 -3.64
CA SER A 328 -48.04 -4.97 -2.34
C SER A 328 -46.84 -5.04 -1.39
N SER A 329 -45.88 -5.93 -1.67
CA SER A 329 -44.67 -6.17 -0.87
C SER A 329 -43.48 -5.31 -1.30
N TRP A 330 -43.62 -4.54 -2.37
CA TRP A 330 -42.55 -3.72 -2.95
C TRP A 330 -42.73 -2.26 -2.56
N VAL A 331 -41.72 -1.72 -1.87
CA VAL A 331 -41.68 -0.36 -1.32
C VAL A 331 -40.57 0.41 -2.03
N PRO A 332 -40.68 1.74 -2.22
CA PRO A 332 -39.60 2.53 -2.83
C PRO A 332 -38.25 2.27 -2.15
N ALA A 333 -37.20 2.11 -2.96
CA ALA A 333 -35.86 1.77 -2.49
C ALA A 333 -35.26 2.87 -1.61
N THR A 334 -34.35 2.51 -0.70
CA THR A 334 -33.54 3.48 0.03
C THR A 334 -32.38 3.97 -0.84
N PHE A 335 -31.68 5.01 -0.40
CA PHE A 335 -30.57 5.60 -1.13
C PHE A 335 -29.23 5.36 -0.45
N SER A 336 -28.17 5.25 -1.26
CA SER A 336 -26.78 5.33 -0.80
C SER A 336 -26.39 6.76 -0.44
N ASP A 337 -25.22 6.92 0.19
CA ASP A 337 -24.63 8.24 0.45
C ASP A 337 -24.39 9.04 -0.84
N ASP A 338 -24.22 8.36 -1.99
CA ASP A 338 -24.06 8.96 -3.32
C ASP A 338 -25.41 9.23 -4.03
N GLY A 339 -26.54 9.01 -3.35
CA GLY A 339 -27.86 9.31 -3.87
C GLY A 339 -28.37 8.31 -4.91
N LEU A 340 -27.85 7.09 -4.90
CA LEU A 340 -28.25 6.00 -5.79
C LEU A 340 -29.26 5.06 -5.10
N PRO A 341 -30.28 4.55 -5.81
CA PRO A 341 -31.18 3.56 -5.25
C PRO A 341 -30.44 2.27 -4.87
N GLN A 342 -30.70 1.78 -3.66
CA GLN A 342 -30.12 0.57 -3.08
C GLN A 342 -31.14 -0.56 -2.98
N PHE A 343 -30.70 -1.77 -3.30
CA PHE A 343 -31.48 -2.99 -3.12
C PHE A 343 -30.80 -3.90 -2.11
N ASN A 344 -31.61 -4.63 -1.36
CA ASN A 344 -31.15 -5.57 -0.34
C ASN A 344 -31.04 -6.97 -0.94
N TYR A 345 -29.93 -7.64 -0.65
CA TYR A 345 -29.60 -8.98 -1.11
C TYR A 345 -29.32 -9.86 0.10
N LEU A 346 -29.75 -11.12 0.04
CA LEU A 346 -29.33 -12.14 0.99
C LEU A 346 -28.68 -13.28 0.21
N PHE A 347 -27.35 -13.28 0.22
CA PHE A 347 -26.57 -14.27 -0.50
C PHE A 347 -26.64 -15.64 0.18
N GLY A 348 -26.62 -16.68 -0.66
CA GLY A 348 -26.81 -18.05 -0.26
C GLY A 348 -25.96 -19.04 -1.03
N SER A 349 -25.82 -20.24 -0.47
CA SER A 349 -25.37 -21.40 -1.24
C SER A 349 -26.32 -22.57 -0.97
N ASN A 350 -26.96 -23.13 -2.00
CA ASN A 350 -27.93 -24.22 -1.88
C ASN A 350 -29.07 -23.92 -0.88
N GLY A 351 -29.56 -22.68 -0.86
CA GLY A 351 -30.68 -22.26 0.01
C GLY A 351 -30.34 -22.11 1.50
N ALA A 352 -29.05 -22.11 1.86
CA ALA A 352 -28.57 -21.75 3.20
C ALA A 352 -27.90 -20.37 3.18
N ALA A 353 -28.26 -19.50 4.14
CA ALA A 353 -27.75 -18.13 4.22
C ALA A 353 -26.26 -18.11 4.53
N THR A 354 -25.52 -17.43 3.66
CA THR A 354 -24.10 -17.12 3.84
C THR A 354 -24.03 -15.62 4.13
N GLY A 355 -23.84 -15.25 5.40
CA GLY A 355 -23.67 -13.85 5.81
C GLY A 355 -24.96 -13.08 6.14
N GLY A 356 -24.80 -11.75 6.30
CA GLY A 356 -25.87 -10.80 6.60
C GLY A 356 -26.61 -10.29 5.35
N VAL A 357 -27.54 -9.36 5.53
CA VAL A 357 -28.19 -8.66 4.40
C VAL A 357 -27.19 -7.67 3.81
N SER A 358 -26.79 -7.89 2.56
CA SER A 358 -25.92 -6.98 1.80
C SER A 358 -26.77 -5.97 1.04
N THR A 359 -26.30 -4.74 0.92
CA THR A 359 -27.01 -3.68 0.17
C THR A 359 -26.17 -3.23 -1.00
N ILE A 360 -26.73 -3.28 -2.22
CA ILE A 360 -26.03 -2.88 -3.45
C ILE A 360 -26.77 -1.73 -4.10
N ALA A 361 -26.06 -0.64 -4.38
CA ALA A 361 -26.55 0.49 -5.15
C ALA A 361 -26.44 0.24 -6.66
N TYR A 362 -27.46 0.61 -7.43
CA TYR A 362 -27.42 0.50 -8.89
C TYR A 362 -27.48 1.87 -9.54
N ASP A 363 -26.51 2.14 -10.41
CA ASP A 363 -26.41 3.36 -11.18
C ASP A 363 -26.68 3.08 -12.67
N PHE A 364 -27.70 3.74 -13.23
CA PHE A 364 -27.99 3.75 -14.66
C PHE A 364 -27.56 5.06 -15.35
N GLY A 365 -26.78 5.89 -14.64
CA GLY A 365 -26.23 7.19 -15.00
C GLY A 365 -27.06 8.39 -14.55
N ILE A 366 -27.90 8.21 -13.52
CA ILE A 366 -28.68 9.28 -12.89
C ILE A 366 -28.74 9.03 -11.38
N ASN A 367 -28.54 10.09 -10.59
CA ASN A 367 -28.61 10.04 -9.14
C ASN A 367 -29.42 11.21 -8.57
N SER A 368 -29.72 11.13 -7.27
CA SER A 368 -30.40 12.19 -6.53
C SER A 368 -29.41 12.94 -5.64
N ASP A 369 -29.23 14.25 -5.86
CA ASP A 369 -28.36 15.09 -5.00
C ASP A 369 -28.87 15.16 -3.54
N THR A 370 -30.13 14.81 -3.30
CA THR A 370 -30.79 14.85 -1.97
C THR A 370 -31.04 13.46 -1.38
N ALA A 371 -30.62 12.40 -2.07
CA ALA A 371 -30.87 11.00 -1.69
C ALA A 371 -32.34 10.74 -1.30
N SER A 372 -33.27 11.28 -2.11
CA SER A 372 -34.71 11.29 -1.80
C SER A 372 -35.58 11.09 -3.03
N TRP A 373 -36.74 10.48 -2.84
CA TRP A 373 -37.81 10.42 -3.83
C TRP A 373 -38.66 11.71 -3.81
N THR A 374 -39.19 12.08 -4.97
CA THR A 374 -40.13 13.21 -5.13
C THR A 374 -41.41 13.03 -4.30
N THR A 375 -41.95 14.16 -3.83
CA THR A 375 -43.17 14.17 -3.01
C THR A 375 -44.41 13.91 -3.90
N GLY A 376 -44.95 12.68 -3.87
CA GLY A 376 -46.13 12.31 -4.66
C GLY A 376 -46.12 10.89 -5.21
N GLY A 377 -44.98 10.20 -5.16
CA GLY A 377 -44.87 8.79 -5.53
C GLY A 377 -45.71 7.86 -4.65
N ALA A 378 -46.12 6.74 -5.22
CA ALA A 378 -46.85 5.69 -4.53
C ALA A 378 -46.01 5.06 -3.40
N SER A 379 -46.66 4.74 -2.28
CA SER A 379 -45.99 4.11 -1.12
C SER A 379 -45.63 2.64 -1.35
N ASN A 380 -46.18 2.01 -2.40
CA ASN A 380 -45.86 0.65 -2.84
C ASN A 380 -46.15 0.48 -4.33
N ALA A 381 -45.58 -0.55 -4.95
CA ALA A 381 -45.73 -0.81 -6.39
C ALA A 381 -47.20 -1.05 -6.80
N ALA A 382 -48.01 -1.70 -5.95
CA ALA A 382 -49.43 -1.95 -6.22
C ALA A 382 -50.27 -0.67 -6.39
N ALA A 383 -49.86 0.44 -5.76
CA ALA A 383 -50.58 1.71 -5.83
C ALA A 383 -50.23 2.56 -7.08
N VAL A 384 -49.27 2.13 -7.90
CA VAL A 384 -48.91 2.81 -9.16
C VAL A 384 -49.98 2.58 -10.23
N GLY A 385 -50.39 1.32 -10.42
CA GLY A 385 -51.32 0.90 -11.47
C GLY A 385 -50.89 1.40 -12.84
N THR A 386 -51.77 2.13 -13.53
CA THR A 386 -51.50 2.70 -14.87
C THR A 386 -51.07 4.17 -14.85
N ASN A 387 -50.88 4.80 -13.68
CA ASN A 387 -50.63 6.23 -13.57
C ASN A 387 -49.13 6.55 -13.48
N VAL A 388 -48.59 7.20 -14.52
CA VAL A 388 -47.17 7.59 -14.58
C VAL A 388 -46.77 8.51 -13.42
N ASN A 389 -47.64 9.43 -13.01
CA ASN A 389 -47.34 10.37 -11.91
C ASN A 389 -47.30 9.70 -10.53
N ALA A 390 -47.77 8.44 -10.43
CA ALA A 390 -47.69 7.66 -9.21
C ALA A 390 -46.34 6.95 -9.07
N LEU A 391 -45.49 6.95 -10.11
CA LEU A 391 -44.12 6.45 -9.98
C LEU A 391 -43.29 7.41 -9.10
N PRO A 392 -42.54 6.89 -8.12
CA PRO A 392 -41.59 7.70 -7.37
C PRO A 392 -40.43 8.09 -8.30
N GLY A 393 -40.35 9.37 -8.64
CA GLY A 393 -39.21 9.94 -9.37
C GLY A 393 -38.12 10.43 -8.42
N LEU A 394 -36.87 10.51 -8.88
CA LEU A 394 -35.74 11.01 -8.12
C LEU A 394 -35.91 12.53 -7.85
N ASP A 395 -35.71 12.96 -6.59
CA ASP A 395 -35.68 14.39 -6.27
C ASP A 395 -34.31 14.99 -6.58
N ALA A 396 -34.27 16.23 -7.10
CA ALA A 396 -33.05 16.91 -7.54
C ALA A 396 -32.13 16.01 -8.39
N THR A 397 -32.63 15.58 -9.55
CA THR A 397 -31.91 14.69 -10.46
C THR A 397 -30.64 15.32 -11.01
N ASN A 398 -29.56 14.56 -10.93
CA ASN A 398 -28.30 14.86 -11.57
C ASN A 398 -27.93 13.71 -12.51
N ARG A 399 -27.45 14.08 -13.71
CA ARG A 399 -27.26 13.16 -14.84
C ARG A 399 -25.80 13.12 -15.21
N ASP A 400 -25.23 11.91 -15.18
CA ASP A 400 -23.85 11.69 -15.61
C ASP A 400 -23.72 11.82 -17.14
N ALA A 401 -22.49 12.07 -17.60
CA ALA A 401 -22.10 11.89 -18.98
C ALA A 401 -22.30 10.44 -19.48
N ARG A 402 -22.11 9.45 -18.61
CA ARG A 402 -22.32 8.02 -18.89
C ARG A 402 -23.67 7.58 -18.37
N VAL A 403 -24.68 7.66 -19.23
CA VAL A 403 -26.07 7.41 -18.86
C VAL A 403 -26.76 6.51 -19.86
N THR A 404 -27.65 5.69 -19.33
CA THR A 404 -28.49 4.81 -20.15
C THR A 404 -29.33 5.64 -21.11
N THR A 405 -29.49 5.13 -22.33
CA THR A 405 -30.19 5.83 -23.41
C THR A 405 -31.16 4.92 -24.12
N SER A 406 -32.21 5.50 -24.71
CA SER A 406 -33.16 4.78 -25.56
C SER A 406 -33.11 5.37 -26.97
N TYR A 407 -32.35 4.74 -27.87
CA TYR A 407 -32.22 5.18 -29.26
C TYR A 407 -32.79 4.12 -30.20
N ASP A 408 -33.13 4.52 -31.43
CA ASP A 408 -33.64 3.62 -32.47
C ASP A 408 -32.51 2.75 -33.07
N LEU A 409 -31.95 1.89 -32.22
CA LEU A 409 -30.85 0.98 -32.49
C LEU A 409 -30.98 -0.26 -31.59
N PRO A 410 -30.55 -1.46 -32.02
CA PRO A 410 -30.74 -2.70 -31.26
C PRO A 410 -30.10 -2.66 -29.87
N SER A 411 -30.81 -3.09 -28.82
CA SER A 411 -30.34 -2.99 -27.44
C SER A 411 -28.94 -3.58 -27.22
N ALA A 412 -28.09 -2.88 -26.46
CA ALA A 412 -26.76 -3.37 -26.08
C ALA A 412 -26.27 -2.74 -24.77
N THR A 413 -25.52 -3.52 -23.99
CA THR A 413 -24.76 -3.03 -22.83
C THR A 413 -23.50 -2.34 -23.32
N LEU A 414 -23.28 -1.09 -22.90
CA LEU A 414 -22.12 -0.30 -23.26
C LEU A 414 -21.04 -0.36 -22.18
N TYR A 415 -21.45 -0.25 -20.92
CA TYR A 415 -20.59 -0.39 -19.74
C TYR A 415 -21.32 -1.16 -18.65
N ASN A 416 -20.58 -1.99 -17.93
CA ASN A 416 -21.07 -2.75 -16.79
C ASN A 416 -19.88 -2.96 -15.86
N ILE A 417 -19.82 -2.24 -14.75
CA ILE A 417 -18.72 -2.30 -13.79
C ILE A 417 -19.26 -2.34 -12.36
N GLN A 418 -18.45 -2.88 -11.45
CA GLN A 418 -18.74 -2.95 -10.02
C GLN A 418 -17.45 -2.81 -9.21
N ASP A 419 -17.57 -2.51 -7.92
CA ASP A 419 -16.48 -2.16 -7.01
C ASP A 419 -15.95 -3.30 -6.14
N GLY A 420 -16.71 -4.39 -6.00
CA GLY A 420 -16.34 -5.57 -5.24
C GLY A 420 -15.22 -6.40 -5.88
N TYR A 421 -14.56 -7.23 -5.07
CA TYR A 421 -13.57 -8.17 -5.57
C TYR A 421 -13.38 -9.35 -4.61
N THR A 422 -13.09 -10.51 -5.19
CA THR A 422 -12.70 -11.70 -4.43
C THR A 422 -11.28 -11.56 -3.86
N TRP A 423 -10.92 -12.45 -2.95
CA TRP A 423 -9.53 -12.55 -2.47
C TRP A 423 -8.56 -12.84 -3.61
N GLY A 424 -7.33 -12.40 -3.46
CA GLY A 424 -6.22 -12.68 -4.36
C GLY A 424 -5.00 -13.11 -3.57
N TYR A 425 -4.14 -13.93 -4.17
CA TYR A 425 -2.84 -14.24 -3.59
C TYR A 425 -1.84 -13.14 -3.91
N LEU A 426 -0.89 -12.88 -3.02
CA LEU A 426 0.22 -11.99 -3.29
C LEU A 426 1.05 -12.53 -4.48
N ASN A 427 1.15 -11.73 -5.54
CA ASN A 427 1.95 -12.05 -6.73
C ASN A 427 3.39 -11.53 -6.55
N TYR A 428 3.52 -10.23 -6.29
CA TYR A 428 4.81 -9.60 -6.00
C TYR A 428 4.62 -8.37 -5.13
N VAL A 429 5.71 -7.92 -4.53
CA VAL A 429 5.76 -6.71 -3.71
C VAL A 429 6.54 -5.64 -4.46
N SER A 430 6.14 -4.39 -4.32
CA SER A 430 6.90 -3.23 -4.81
C SER A 430 7.13 -2.23 -3.68
N VAL A 431 8.18 -1.42 -3.82
CA VAL A 431 8.45 -0.29 -2.91
C VAL A 431 8.61 0.98 -3.74
N ASP A 432 7.85 2.02 -3.40
CA ASP A 432 7.94 3.33 -4.07
C ASP A 432 9.07 4.22 -3.50
N GLU A 433 9.33 5.36 -4.14
CA GLU A 433 10.39 6.31 -3.74
C GLU A 433 10.18 6.88 -2.32
N GLU A 434 8.93 7.04 -1.89
CA GLU A 434 8.53 7.42 -0.54
C GLU A 434 8.67 6.28 0.48
N GLY A 435 9.10 5.09 0.04
CA GLY A 435 9.27 3.91 0.88
C GLY A 435 7.98 3.14 1.15
N ILE A 436 6.91 3.38 0.38
CA ILE A 436 5.63 2.67 0.52
C ILE A 436 5.77 1.28 -0.10
N LEU A 437 5.63 0.26 0.74
CA LEU A 437 5.60 -1.16 0.42
C LEU A 437 4.17 -1.54 0.03
N SER A 438 3.96 -1.87 -1.24
CA SER A 438 2.67 -2.29 -1.78
C SER A 438 2.71 -3.73 -2.27
N GLY A 439 1.69 -4.50 -1.92
CA GLY A 439 1.47 -5.85 -2.45
C GLY A 439 0.56 -5.81 -3.68
N HIS A 440 0.98 -6.50 -4.75
CA HIS A 440 0.16 -6.70 -5.94
C HIS A 440 -0.45 -8.09 -5.91
N PHE A 441 -1.76 -8.17 -6.00
CA PHE A 441 -2.50 -9.41 -5.81
C PHE A 441 -3.04 -9.97 -7.13
N THR A 442 -3.32 -11.27 -7.16
CA THR A 442 -3.88 -11.95 -8.35
C THR A 442 -5.29 -11.50 -8.71
N ASN A 443 -6.01 -10.86 -7.79
CA ASN A 443 -7.32 -10.26 -8.03
C ASN A 443 -7.24 -8.89 -8.73
N GLY A 444 -6.03 -8.45 -9.12
CA GLY A 444 -5.79 -7.18 -9.81
C GLY A 444 -5.75 -5.96 -8.89
N GLN A 445 -5.92 -6.16 -7.58
CA GLN A 445 -5.81 -5.08 -6.59
C GLN A 445 -4.37 -4.89 -6.14
N THR A 446 -4.04 -3.63 -5.85
CA THR A 446 -2.78 -3.24 -5.21
C THR A 446 -3.12 -2.69 -3.83
N GLU A 447 -2.48 -3.24 -2.80
CA GLU A 447 -2.69 -2.80 -1.42
C GLU A 447 -1.41 -2.23 -0.84
N GLU A 448 -1.51 -1.07 -0.21
CA GLU A 448 -0.41 -0.50 0.57
C GLU A 448 -0.37 -1.20 1.93
N LEU A 449 0.82 -1.63 2.36
CA LEU A 449 0.98 -2.44 3.57
C LEU A 449 1.77 -1.69 4.65
N TYR A 450 2.94 -1.17 4.27
CA TYR A 450 3.85 -0.50 5.20
C TYR A 450 4.59 0.63 4.50
N GLN A 451 5.04 1.63 5.27
CA GLN A 451 6.00 2.62 4.81
C GLN A 451 7.30 2.47 5.57
N VAL A 452 8.42 2.26 4.87
CA VAL A 452 9.74 2.06 5.48
C VAL A 452 10.16 3.29 6.27
N ALA A 453 10.55 3.08 7.53
CA ALA A 453 10.97 4.16 8.41
C ALA A 453 12.45 4.52 8.15
N VAL A 454 12.70 5.79 7.83
CA VAL A 454 14.05 6.33 7.62
C VAL A 454 14.48 7.15 8.83
N TYR A 455 15.66 6.83 9.36
CA TYR A 455 16.21 7.45 10.55
C TYR A 455 17.32 8.44 10.20
N LYS A 456 17.31 9.59 10.86
CA LYS A 456 18.36 10.61 10.77
C LYS A 456 18.93 10.93 12.14
N PHE A 457 20.21 11.29 12.18
CA PHE A 457 20.90 11.71 13.39
C PHE A 457 21.43 13.12 13.22
N ASN A 458 21.48 13.89 14.31
CA ASN A 458 22.08 15.21 14.30
C ASN A 458 23.59 15.13 14.01
N SER A 459 24.27 14.12 14.55
CA SER A 459 25.67 13.85 14.29
C SER A 459 25.91 12.37 13.93
N PRO A 460 25.94 12.02 12.63
CA PRO A 460 26.22 10.65 12.19
C PRO A 460 27.58 10.12 12.68
N TRP A 461 28.57 11.01 12.86
CA TRP A 461 29.91 10.64 13.34
C TRP A 461 29.93 10.06 14.75
N GLY A 462 28.90 10.34 15.56
CA GLY A 462 28.76 9.80 16.91
C GLY A 462 28.21 8.37 16.93
N LEU A 463 27.81 7.80 15.79
CA LEU A 463 27.31 6.44 15.72
C LEU A 463 28.43 5.44 15.97
N ARG A 464 28.15 4.44 16.82
CA ARG A 464 29.08 3.34 17.10
C ARG A 464 28.76 2.17 16.19
N ARG A 465 29.78 1.56 15.57
CA ARG A 465 29.61 0.30 14.82
C ARG A 465 29.39 -0.86 15.77
N ASP A 466 28.45 -1.72 15.44
CA ASP A 466 28.11 -2.90 16.25
C ASP A 466 28.37 -4.23 15.53
N GLY A 467 29.10 -4.18 14.41
CA GLY A 467 29.28 -5.32 13.49
C GLY A 467 28.25 -5.30 12.37
N GLY A 468 28.42 -6.15 11.36
CA GLY A 468 27.35 -6.36 10.37
C GLY A 468 26.95 -5.20 9.48
N THR A 469 27.79 -4.15 9.39
CA THR A 469 27.43 -2.83 8.83
C THR A 469 26.36 -2.05 9.62
N ASN A 470 26.00 -2.54 10.80
CA ASN A 470 25.06 -1.88 11.69
C ASN A 470 25.75 -0.86 12.60
N PHE A 471 24.95 0.14 12.94
CA PHE A 471 25.28 1.25 13.80
C PHE A 471 24.31 1.32 14.97
N VAL A 472 24.81 1.75 16.12
CA VAL A 472 24.02 1.98 17.33
C VAL A 472 24.20 3.45 17.72
N ALA A 473 23.08 4.07 18.11
CA ALA A 473 23.08 5.45 18.59
C ALA A 473 23.83 5.56 19.92
N THR A 474 24.61 6.64 20.06
CA THR A 474 25.31 6.98 21.30
C THR A 474 24.86 8.35 21.79
N GLU A 475 25.28 8.75 22.99
CA GLU A 475 25.08 10.11 23.48
C GLU A 475 25.65 11.16 22.51
N ALA A 476 26.77 10.86 21.84
CA ALA A 476 27.43 11.77 20.90
C ALA A 476 26.70 11.88 19.54
N SER A 477 25.89 10.89 19.14
CA SER A 477 25.09 10.99 17.91
C SER A 477 23.80 11.79 18.11
N GLY A 478 23.35 11.89 19.37
CA GLY A 478 22.01 12.33 19.73
C GLY A 478 20.96 11.24 19.50
N THR A 479 19.71 11.59 19.73
CA THR A 479 18.55 10.70 19.54
C THR A 479 18.25 10.49 18.06
N ALA A 480 17.77 9.30 17.71
CA ALA A 480 17.34 9.00 16.36
C ALA A 480 16.05 9.75 16.02
N MET A 481 16.04 10.47 14.90
CA MET A 481 14.86 11.16 14.37
C MET A 481 14.25 10.28 13.28
N VAL A 482 13.11 9.66 13.58
CA VAL A 482 12.38 8.82 12.64
C VAL A 482 11.42 9.63 11.77
N GLY A 483 11.21 9.17 10.55
CA GLY A 483 10.11 9.61 9.69
C GLY A 483 10.14 8.92 8.33
N THR A 484 9.38 9.45 7.39
CA THR A 484 9.21 8.89 6.04
C THR A 484 10.33 9.32 5.09
N ALA A 485 10.56 8.57 4.02
CA ALA A 485 11.53 8.95 2.99
C ALA A 485 11.13 10.28 2.31
N GLY A 486 12.11 11.04 1.82
CA GLY A 486 11.89 12.34 1.17
C GLY A 486 11.48 13.52 2.09
N ASP A 487 10.92 13.26 3.27
CA ASP A 487 10.51 14.32 4.20
C ASP A 487 11.65 14.83 5.10
N ARG A 488 11.61 16.13 5.44
CA ARG A 488 12.53 16.81 6.39
C ARG A 488 14.03 16.59 6.10
N GLY A 489 14.40 16.50 4.83
CA GLY A 489 15.78 16.29 4.39
C GLY A 489 16.32 14.90 4.72
N ARG A 490 15.43 13.90 4.80
CA ARG A 490 15.78 12.49 4.64
C ARG A 490 15.86 12.14 3.16
N GLY A 491 16.65 11.12 2.84
CA GLY A 491 16.81 10.59 1.49
C GLY A 491 15.54 9.92 0.99
N ILE A 492 15.48 9.72 -0.33
CA ILE A 492 14.47 8.88 -0.99
C ILE A 492 14.95 7.43 -1.02
N ILE A 493 14.03 6.50 -1.16
CA ILE A 493 14.34 5.07 -1.29
C ILE A 493 14.34 4.72 -2.78
N ASN A 494 15.38 4.07 -3.27
CA ASN A 494 15.42 3.47 -4.59
C ASN A 494 15.16 1.98 -4.45
N GLN A 495 14.13 1.51 -5.13
CA GLN A 495 13.84 0.08 -5.25
C GLN A 495 14.88 -0.61 -6.15
N ASN A 496 15.00 -1.93 -6.02
CA ASN A 496 15.82 -2.78 -6.89
C ASN A 496 17.27 -2.30 -6.93
N SER A 497 17.76 -1.77 -5.82
CA SER A 497 19.06 -1.12 -5.76
C SER A 497 19.71 -1.38 -4.41
N LEU A 498 21.01 -1.66 -4.44
CA LEU A 498 21.83 -1.79 -3.24
C LEU A 498 22.92 -0.71 -3.24
N GLU A 499 23.12 -0.09 -2.08
CA GLU A 499 24.22 0.86 -1.90
C GLU A 499 25.54 0.09 -1.71
N GLU A 500 26.53 0.33 -2.56
CA GLU A 500 27.88 -0.21 -2.43
C GLU A 500 28.71 0.55 -1.39
N SER A 501 29.88 -0.02 -1.06
CA SER A 501 30.85 0.63 -0.20
C SER A 501 31.32 1.96 -0.79
N ASN A 502 31.44 3.00 0.03
CA ASN A 502 31.99 4.30 -0.43
C ASN A 502 33.54 4.35 -0.42
N VAL A 503 34.17 3.17 -0.45
CA VAL A 503 35.63 2.99 -0.43
C VAL A 503 36.16 3.00 -1.86
N ASP A 504 37.09 3.91 -2.17
CA ASP A 504 37.85 3.89 -3.42
C ASP A 504 39.19 3.20 -3.21
N MET A 505 39.35 2.01 -3.80
CA MET A 505 40.57 1.20 -3.70
C MET A 505 41.84 1.97 -4.11
N SER A 506 41.76 2.82 -5.13
CA SER A 506 42.93 3.54 -5.65
C SER A 506 43.46 4.51 -4.59
N THR A 507 42.55 5.22 -3.95
CA THR A 507 42.86 6.17 -2.88
C THR A 507 43.33 5.43 -1.61
N GLU A 508 42.66 4.34 -1.21
CA GLU A 508 43.05 3.54 -0.04
C GLU A 508 44.44 2.90 -0.21
N PHE A 509 44.77 2.34 -1.38
CA PHE A 509 46.09 1.77 -1.65
C PHE A 509 47.19 2.84 -1.61
N SER A 510 46.93 4.02 -2.17
CA SER A 510 47.86 5.15 -2.10
C SER A 510 48.12 5.56 -0.65
N ASN A 511 47.06 5.70 0.15
CA ASN A 511 47.14 6.03 1.57
C ASN A 511 47.84 4.93 2.39
N MET A 512 47.66 3.66 2.02
CA MET A 512 48.34 2.52 2.63
C MET A 512 49.84 2.58 2.36
N ILE A 513 50.26 2.86 1.12
CA ILE A 513 51.67 3.02 0.75
C ILE A 513 52.30 4.22 1.50
N LEU A 514 51.58 5.34 1.62
CA LEU A 514 52.05 6.50 2.38
C LEU A 514 52.21 6.18 3.87
N THR A 515 51.22 5.52 4.46
CA THR A 515 51.25 5.11 5.88
C THR A 515 52.37 4.10 6.15
N GLN A 516 52.57 3.13 5.23
CA GLN A 516 53.66 2.16 5.31
C GLN A 516 55.04 2.83 5.22
N ARG A 517 55.22 3.80 4.30
CA ARG A 517 56.45 4.60 4.21
C ARG A 517 56.68 5.42 5.47
N GLY A 518 55.63 6.00 6.06
CA GLY A 518 55.68 6.69 7.34
C GLY A 518 56.13 5.78 8.50
N TYR A 519 55.55 4.58 8.58
CA TYR A 519 55.95 3.56 9.55
C TYR A 519 57.43 3.14 9.40
N GLN A 520 57.90 2.90 8.17
CA GLN A 520 59.30 2.56 7.88
C GLN A 520 60.25 3.71 8.23
N ALA A 521 59.87 4.96 7.92
CA ALA A 521 60.64 6.15 8.26
C ALA A 521 60.80 6.29 9.79
N ASN A 522 59.71 6.15 10.55
CA ASN A 522 59.74 6.24 12.01
C ASN A 522 60.57 5.10 12.64
N THR A 523 60.49 3.89 12.09
CA THR A 523 61.33 2.75 12.54
C THR A 523 62.81 3.03 12.30
N LYS A 524 63.16 3.66 11.16
CA LYS A 524 64.55 4.03 10.85
C LYS A 524 65.09 5.12 11.79
N VAL A 525 64.24 6.04 12.26
CA VAL A 525 64.62 7.02 13.29
C VAL A 525 65.00 6.32 14.60
N ILE A 526 64.24 5.30 15.01
CA ILE A 526 64.52 4.51 16.22
C ILE A 526 65.84 3.76 16.08
N THR A 527 66.10 3.08 14.96
CA THR A 527 67.36 2.34 14.76
C THR A 527 68.58 3.27 14.65
N THR A 528 68.41 4.46 14.07
CA THR A 528 69.48 5.47 14.02
C THR A 528 69.77 6.02 15.42
N ALA A 529 68.74 6.29 16.23
CA ALA A 529 68.89 6.71 17.61
C ALA A 529 69.57 5.61 18.47
N ASP A 530 69.23 4.34 18.25
CA ASP A 530 69.85 3.19 18.91
C ASP A 530 71.33 3.03 18.53
N SER A 531 71.67 3.15 17.24
CA SER A 531 73.06 3.13 16.77
C SER A 531 73.90 4.27 17.39
N MET A 532 73.32 5.48 17.49
CA MET A 532 73.95 6.61 18.17
C MET A 532 74.14 6.35 19.67
N LEU A 533 73.16 5.73 20.35
CA LEU A 533 73.28 5.33 21.75
C LEU A 533 74.39 4.30 21.95
N ASN A 534 74.46 3.28 21.09
CA ASN A 534 75.49 2.25 21.14
C ASN A 534 76.89 2.85 20.92
N THR A 535 77.02 3.81 20.00
CA THR A 535 78.28 4.57 19.79
C THR A 535 78.62 5.42 21.01
N LEU A 536 77.64 6.02 21.67
CA LEU A 536 77.86 6.84 22.86
C LEU A 536 78.27 5.99 24.07
N ILE A 537 77.70 4.78 24.19
CA ILE A 537 78.09 3.79 25.20
C ILE A 537 79.52 3.28 24.96
N SER A 538 79.92 3.08 23.69
CA SER A 538 81.27 2.63 23.37
C SER A 538 82.34 3.70 23.58
N ILE A 539 82.00 4.99 23.49
CA ILE A 539 82.90 6.12 23.82
C ILE A 539 83.15 6.24 25.33
N LYS A 540 82.22 5.81 26.18
CA LYS A 540 82.35 5.88 27.65
C LYS A 540 83.26 4.78 28.21
N ARG A 541 83.56 3.75 27.42
CA ARG A 541 84.34 2.59 27.81
C ARG A 541 85.78 2.74 27.33
#